data_AF-A0A2K3MJP5-F1
#
_entry.id   AF-A0A2K3MJP5-F1
#
_cell.length_a   1.000
_cell.length_b   1.000
_cell.length_c   1.000
_cell.angle_alpha   90.00
_cell.angle_beta   90.00
_cell.angle_gamma   90.00
#
_symmetry.space_group_name_H-M   'P 1'
#
loop_
_entity.id
_entity.type
_entity.pdbx_description
1 polymer ?
#
loop_
_entity_poly.entity_id
_entity_poly.type
_entity_poly.pdbx_seq_one_letter_code
_entity_poly.pdbx_strand_id
1 'polypeptide(L)'
;MAEETNNTAETNEIITDLPNTKKDSSKSGLTHSLTIKLDDKNFLLWSQQVNGVITAHNLHRFVVNPQIPLQFATVADRLDGKNSDEYQQWLFKDQTLFTWLLSTISDGVLPRVLSCKHSYE
;
A
#
# COMPACT_ATOMS: atom_id res chain seq x y z
N MET A 1 11.90 12.84 75.02
CA MET A 1 13.00 13.36 74.20
C MET A 1 13.33 12.24 73.20
N ALA A 2 12.86 12.23 71.97
CA ALA A 2 12.48 13.32 71.08
C ALA A 2 11.14 13.04 70.37
N GLU A 3 10.33 14.09 70.23
CA GLU A 3 9.43 14.30 69.10
C GLU A 3 10.30 14.86 67.96
N GLU A 4 10.08 14.41 66.72
CA GLU A 4 9.82 15.34 65.61
C GLU A 4 9.39 14.59 64.35
N THR A 5 8.27 15.07 63.84
CA THR A 5 7.50 14.67 62.67
C THR A 5 8.00 15.34 61.38
N ASN A 6 7.85 14.62 60.27
CA ASN A 6 7.46 15.07 58.91
C ASN A 6 7.99 16.38 58.32
N ASN A 7 8.65 16.32 57.15
CA ASN A 7 8.13 16.78 55.82
C ASN A 7 9.29 16.82 54.79
N THR A 8 9.20 16.03 53.71
CA THR A 8 8.74 16.42 52.35
C THR A 8 9.78 17.16 51.51
N ALA A 9 10.30 16.44 50.51
CA ALA A 9 10.57 16.96 49.18
C ALA A 9 10.32 15.83 48.18
N GLU A 10 9.06 15.70 47.75
CA GLU A 10 8.68 14.91 46.58
C GLU A 10 9.25 15.57 45.32
N THR A 11 10.25 14.96 44.69
CA THR A 11 10.48 15.12 43.25
C THR A 11 9.69 14.04 42.54
N ASN A 12 8.41 14.33 42.28
CA ASN A 12 7.59 13.56 41.35
C ASN A 12 8.14 13.77 39.93
N GLU A 13 9.16 13.00 39.56
CA GLU A 13 9.48 12.75 38.16
C GLU A 13 8.37 11.87 37.59
N ILE A 14 7.34 12.52 37.01
CA ILE A 14 6.40 11.86 36.13
C ILE A 14 7.19 11.48 34.87
N ILE A 15 7.74 10.27 34.85
CA ILE A 15 8.21 9.62 33.64
C ILE A 15 6.96 9.45 32.76
N THR A 16 6.75 10.39 31.86
CA THR A 16 5.80 10.23 30.76
C THR A 16 6.38 9.16 29.85
N ASP A 17 6.02 7.90 30.11
CA ASP A 17 6.32 6.77 29.25
C ASP A 17 5.43 6.89 28.00
N LEU A 18 5.83 7.79 27.10
CA LEU A 18 5.22 7.93 25.79
C LEU A 18 5.65 6.70 24.98
N PRO A 19 4.71 5.93 24.39
CA PRO A 19 5.08 4.76 23.60
C PRO A 19 6.04 5.21 22.50
N ASN A 20 7.25 4.65 22.54
CA ASN A 20 8.28 4.86 21.54
C ASN A 20 7.79 4.28 20.21
N THR A 21 7.05 5.07 19.43
CA THR A 21 6.68 4.70 18.07
C THR A 21 7.88 4.91 17.16
N LYS A 22 8.89 4.05 17.29
CA LYS A 22 9.76 3.73 16.15
C LYS A 22 8.92 2.91 15.17
N LYS A 23 7.98 3.58 14.52
CA LYS A 23 7.33 3.04 13.34
C LYS A 23 8.40 3.14 12.26
N ASP A 24 9.12 2.04 12.04
CA ASP A 24 9.97 1.88 10.86
C ASP A 24 9.08 2.12 9.64
N SER A 25 9.13 3.35 9.12
CA SER A 25 8.43 3.72 7.90
C SER A 25 9.24 3.11 6.77
N SER A 26 9.04 1.82 6.55
CA SER A 26 9.40 1.20 5.29
C SER A 26 8.51 1.88 4.24
N LYS A 27 9.07 2.86 3.53
CA LYS A 27 8.46 3.41 2.30
C LYS A 27 8.41 2.27 1.27
N SER A 28 7.43 1.38 1.42
CA SER A 28 7.12 0.30 0.49
C SER A 28 6.05 0.77 -0.52
N GLY A 29 6.17 2.02 -0.95
CA GLY A 29 5.31 2.58 -1.99
C GLY A 29 5.98 2.46 -3.35
N LEU A 30 5.18 2.36 -4.41
CA LEU A 30 5.64 2.57 -5.79
C LEU A 30 5.96 4.06 -5.97
N THR A 31 7.06 4.53 -5.39
CA THR A 31 7.45 5.95 -5.37
C THR A 31 8.37 6.34 -6.52
N HIS A 32 8.65 5.42 -7.45
CA HIS A 32 9.39 5.76 -8.66
C HIS A 32 8.51 6.67 -9.53
N SER A 33 8.72 7.98 -9.43
CA SER A 33 8.16 8.94 -10.37
C SER A 33 8.71 8.64 -11.76
N LEU A 34 7.82 8.26 -12.67
CA LEU A 34 8.17 8.20 -14.08
C LEU A 34 8.39 9.61 -14.61
N THR A 35 9.38 9.77 -15.49
CA THR A 35 9.67 11.08 -16.10
C THR A 35 8.65 11.45 -17.18
N ILE A 36 7.84 10.48 -17.63
CA ILE A 36 6.84 10.65 -18.68
C ILE A 36 5.50 10.05 -18.28
N LYS A 37 4.41 10.59 -18.83
CA LYS A 37 3.08 9.99 -18.81
C LYS A 37 2.74 9.41 -20.18
N LEU A 38 2.00 8.31 -20.23
CA LEU A 38 1.54 7.69 -21.48
C LEU A 38 0.73 8.68 -22.30
N ASP A 39 1.07 8.84 -23.57
CA ASP A 39 0.31 9.55 -24.59
C ASP A 39 0.26 8.72 -25.89
N ASP A 40 -0.42 9.22 -26.91
CA ASP A 40 -0.59 8.51 -28.20
C ASP A 40 0.71 8.32 -28.99
N LYS A 41 1.84 8.91 -28.57
CA LYS A 41 3.11 8.96 -29.33
C LYS A 41 4.27 8.29 -28.59
N ASN A 42 4.16 8.01 -27.30
CA ASN A 42 5.30 7.62 -26.46
C ASN A 42 5.21 6.21 -25.85
N PHE A 43 4.26 5.39 -26.31
CA PHE A 43 3.97 4.07 -25.74
C PHE A 43 5.22 3.21 -25.48
N LEU A 44 6.15 3.12 -26.43
CA LEU A 44 7.35 2.28 -26.27
C LEU A 44 8.25 2.75 -25.11
N LEU A 45 8.46 4.06 -25.00
CA LEU A 45 9.29 4.63 -23.93
C LEU A 45 8.59 4.50 -22.57
N TRP A 46 7.27 4.75 -22.54
CA TRP A 46 6.46 4.58 -21.33
C TRP A 46 6.48 3.12 -20.86
N SER A 47 6.25 2.19 -21.77
CA SER A 47 6.24 0.74 -21.48
C SER A 47 7.59 0.27 -20.93
N GLN A 48 8.70 0.77 -21.48
CA GLN A 48 10.03 0.45 -20.96
C GLN A 48 10.21 0.89 -19.49
N GLN A 49 9.79 2.11 -19.14
CA GLN A 49 9.90 2.61 -17.76
C GLN A 49 8.97 1.86 -16.80
N VAL A 50 7.72 1.61 -17.24
CA VAL A 50 6.74 0.87 -16.44
C VAL A 50 7.20 -0.55 -16.17
N ASN A 51 7.70 -1.26 -17.19
CA ASN A 51 8.24 -2.61 -17.04
C ASN A 51 9.45 -2.65 -16.08
N GLY A 52 10.28 -1.62 -16.09
CA GLY A 52 11.39 -1.48 -15.13
C GLY A 52 10.90 -1.45 -13.68
N VAL A 53 9.87 -0.66 -13.39
CA VAL A 53 9.27 -0.58 -12.04
C VAL A 53 8.56 -1.89 -11.67
N ILE A 54 7.76 -2.46 -12.58
CA ILE A 54 7.08 -3.75 -12.35
C ILE A 54 8.09 -4.85 -11.99
N THR A 55 9.22 -4.90 -12.70
CA THR A 55 10.28 -5.88 -12.45
C THR A 55 10.97 -5.63 -11.11
N ALA A 56 11.33 -4.38 -10.81
CA ALA A 56 12.00 -4.02 -9.55
C ALA A 56 11.17 -4.36 -8.30
N HIS A 57 9.83 -4.30 -8.40
CA HIS A 57 8.92 -4.60 -7.31
C HIS A 57 8.32 -6.02 -7.34
N ASN A 58 8.78 -6.90 -8.24
CA ASN A 58 8.26 -8.26 -8.42
C ASN A 58 6.73 -8.31 -8.66
N LEU A 59 6.21 -7.35 -9.44
CA LEU A 59 4.79 -7.17 -9.67
C LEU A 59 4.27 -7.85 -10.94
N HIS A 60 5.13 -8.53 -11.70
CA HIS A 60 4.77 -9.14 -12.98
C HIS A 60 3.57 -10.10 -12.87
N ARG A 61 3.45 -10.81 -11.74
CA ARG A 61 2.33 -11.71 -11.44
C ARG A 61 0.98 -11.02 -11.31
N PHE A 62 0.92 -9.69 -11.21
CA PHE A 62 -0.34 -8.94 -11.13
C PHE A 62 -0.80 -8.43 -12.49
N VAL A 63 0.06 -8.42 -13.51
CA VAL A 63 -0.23 -7.87 -14.85
C VAL A 63 -0.41 -8.97 -15.90
N VAL A 64 0.48 -9.97 -15.93
CA VAL A 64 0.52 -10.94 -17.03
C VAL A 64 -0.30 -12.20 -16.74
N ASN A 65 -0.24 -12.71 -15.52
CA ASN A 65 -0.95 -13.92 -15.13
C ASN A 65 -1.36 -13.87 -13.65
N PRO A 66 -2.40 -13.09 -13.31
CA PRO A 66 -2.86 -12.90 -11.94
C PRO A 66 -3.29 -14.22 -11.30
N GLN A 67 -2.65 -14.56 -10.18
CA GLN A 67 -3.09 -15.62 -9.30
C GLN A 67 -4.01 -15.01 -8.25
N ILE A 68 -5.31 -14.99 -8.55
CA ILE A 68 -6.34 -14.37 -7.70
C ILE A 68 -6.76 -15.37 -6.62
N PRO A 69 -6.56 -15.07 -5.33
CA PRO A 69 -7.02 -15.94 -4.24
C PRO A 69 -8.54 -16.00 -4.17
N LEU A 70 -9.07 -17.05 -3.55
CA LEU A 70 -10.50 -17.13 -3.28
C LEU A 70 -10.91 -16.00 -2.33
N GLN A 71 -11.90 -15.20 -2.75
CA GLN A 71 -12.41 -14.09 -1.95
C GLN A 71 -12.94 -14.55 -0.59
N PHE A 72 -13.59 -15.72 -0.53
CA PHE A 72 -14.17 -16.27 0.68
C PHE A 72 -13.62 -17.68 0.93
N ALA A 73 -13.17 -17.96 2.16
CA ALA A 73 -12.64 -19.27 2.53
C ALA A 73 -13.77 -20.31 2.71
N THR A 74 -14.94 -19.86 3.19
CA THR A 74 -16.11 -20.72 3.39
C THR A 74 -17.40 -20.07 2.90
N VAL A 75 -18.49 -20.87 2.84
CA VAL A 75 -19.83 -20.36 2.55
C VAL A 75 -20.32 -19.41 3.65
N ALA A 76 -19.99 -19.70 4.91
CA ALA A 76 -20.36 -18.84 6.04
C ALA A 76 -19.68 -17.47 5.93
N ASP A 77 -18.39 -17.44 5.59
CA ASP A 77 -17.66 -16.18 5.38
C ASP A 77 -18.27 -15.36 4.24
N ARG A 78 -18.74 -16.01 3.17
CA ARG A 78 -19.46 -15.33 2.08
C ARG A 78 -20.77 -14.69 2.56
N LEU A 79 -21.53 -15.38 3.40
CA LEU A 79 -22.79 -14.85 3.95
C LEU A 79 -22.53 -13.68 4.90
N ASP A 80 -21.42 -13.71 5.63
CA ASP A 80 -20.97 -12.65 6.54
C ASP A 80 -20.22 -11.51 5.82
N GLY A 81 -19.92 -11.66 4.52
CA GLY A 81 -19.14 -10.69 3.76
C GLY A 81 -17.66 -10.60 4.18
N LYS A 82 -17.14 -11.63 4.85
CA LYS A 82 -15.78 -11.69 5.36
C LYS A 82 -14.82 -12.22 4.31
N ASN A 83 -14.02 -11.32 3.72
CA ASN A 83 -12.99 -11.72 2.78
C ASN A 83 -11.88 -12.54 3.47
N SER A 84 -11.21 -13.42 2.71
CA SER A 84 -9.99 -14.10 3.16
C SER A 84 -8.83 -13.12 3.27
N ASP A 85 -7.90 -13.40 4.20
CA ASP A 85 -6.72 -12.57 4.40
C ASP A 85 -5.84 -12.55 3.13
N GLU A 86 -5.74 -13.69 2.45
CA GLU A 86 -4.98 -13.83 1.20
C GLU A 86 -5.56 -12.96 0.10
N TYR A 87 -6.89 -12.94 -0.05
CA TYR A 87 -7.57 -12.10 -1.03
C TYR A 87 -7.39 -10.62 -0.71
N GLN A 88 -7.51 -10.22 0.55
CA GLN A 88 -7.31 -8.82 0.94
C GLN A 88 -5.88 -8.35 0.68
N GLN A 89 -4.88 -9.19 0.97
CA GLN A 89 -3.47 -8.88 0.69
C GLN A 89 -3.19 -8.79 -0.81
N TRP A 90 -3.78 -9.69 -1.60
CA TRP A 90 -3.68 -9.64 -3.06
C TRP A 90 -4.32 -8.35 -3.60
N LEU A 91 -5.55 -8.06 -3.17
CA LEU A 91 -6.32 -6.90 -3.62
C LEU A 91 -5.60 -5.59 -3.28
N PHE A 92 -5.01 -5.49 -2.08
CA PHE A 92 -4.23 -4.32 -1.71
C PHE A 92 -3.05 -4.08 -2.65
N LYS A 93 -2.31 -5.14 -3.01
CA LYS A 93 -1.17 -5.03 -3.93
C LYS A 93 -1.61 -4.71 -5.36
N ASP A 94 -2.64 -5.38 -5.84
CA ASP A 94 -3.24 -5.11 -7.16
C ASP A 94 -3.71 -3.64 -7.27
N GLN A 95 -4.48 -3.16 -6.29
CA GLN A 95 -5.01 -1.79 -6.31
C GLN A 95 -3.91 -0.73 -6.15
N THR A 96 -2.85 -1.04 -5.41
CA THR A 96 -1.66 -0.18 -5.34
C THR A 96 -0.99 -0.05 -6.71
N LEU A 97 -0.81 -1.17 -7.41
CA LEU A 97 -0.25 -1.18 -8.76
C LEU A 97 -1.18 -0.49 -9.76
N PHE A 98 -2.48 -0.76 -9.72
CA PHE A 98 -3.47 -0.16 -10.59
C PHE A 98 -3.53 1.37 -10.44
N THR A 99 -3.61 1.85 -9.19
CA THR A 99 -3.59 3.30 -8.90
C THR A 99 -2.28 3.95 -9.36
N TRP A 100 -1.15 3.27 -9.17
CA TRP A 100 0.12 3.75 -9.69
C TRP A 100 0.11 3.80 -11.23
N LEU A 101 -0.34 2.76 -11.93
CA LEU A 101 -0.45 2.75 -13.39
C LEU A 101 -1.30 3.93 -13.89
N LEU A 102 -2.47 4.17 -13.29
CA LEU A 102 -3.34 5.31 -13.62
C LEU A 102 -2.60 6.65 -13.48
N SER A 103 -1.75 6.81 -12.46
CA SER A 103 -0.95 8.03 -12.27
C SER A 103 0.07 8.30 -13.39
N THR A 104 0.46 7.23 -14.11
CA THR A 104 1.41 7.29 -15.23
C THR A 104 0.75 7.55 -16.58
N ILE A 105 -0.58 7.67 -16.63
CA ILE A 105 -1.34 7.86 -17.87
C ILE A 105 -1.70 9.34 -18.00
N SER A 106 -1.60 9.91 -19.20
CA SER A 106 -2.03 11.30 -19.45
C SER A 106 -3.54 11.37 -19.64
N ASP A 107 -4.12 12.55 -19.33
CA ASP A 107 -5.57 12.76 -19.39
C ASP A 107 -6.17 12.52 -20.79
N GLY A 108 -5.37 12.65 -21.86
CA GLY A 108 -5.82 12.40 -23.24
C GLY A 108 -6.09 10.93 -23.56
N VAL A 109 -5.42 10.01 -22.85
CA VAL A 109 -5.58 8.56 -23.05
C VAL A 109 -6.23 7.85 -21.86
N LEU A 110 -6.30 8.50 -20.69
CA LEU A 110 -6.96 7.99 -19.48
C LEU A 110 -8.40 7.49 -19.72
N PRO A 111 -9.24 8.11 -20.58
CA PRO A 111 -10.57 7.61 -20.88
C PRO A 111 -10.61 6.17 -21.40
N ARG A 112 -9.52 5.68 -22.01
CA ARG A 112 -9.44 4.33 -22.59
C ARG A 112 -9.39 3.21 -21.53
N VAL A 113 -9.04 3.54 -20.29
CA VAL A 113 -8.87 2.57 -19.19
C VAL A 113 -9.91 2.72 -18.07
N LEU A 114 -10.94 3.55 -18.26
CA LEU A 114 -11.96 3.82 -17.23
C LEU A 114 -12.80 2.59 -16.84
N SER A 115 -12.88 1.58 -17.71
CA SER A 115 -13.58 0.33 -17.43
C SER A 115 -12.73 -0.67 -16.64
N CYS A 116 -11.41 -0.49 -16.61
CA CYS A 116 -10.50 -1.38 -15.90
C CYS A 116 -10.65 -1.16 -14.39
N LYS A 117 -10.59 -2.27 -13.64
CA LYS A 117 -10.68 -2.29 -12.17
C LYS A 117 -9.43 -2.85 -11.53
N HIS A 118 -8.66 -3.63 -12.28
CA HIS A 118 -7.47 -4.32 -11.82
C HIS A 118 -6.29 -4.07 -12.74
N SER A 119 -5.09 -4.35 -12.24
CA SER A 119 -3.84 -4.09 -12.98
C SER A 119 -3.56 -5.05 -14.15
N TYR A 120 -4.31 -6.14 -14.26
CA TYR A 120 -4.22 -7.12 -15.37
C TYR A 120 -5.19 -6.84 -16.52
N GLU A 121 -6.05 -5.82 -16.41
CA GLU A 121 -7.08 -5.47 -17.40
C GLU A 121 -6.63 -4.36 -18.35
#